data_AF-A0A7L4QKY1-F1
#
_entry.id   AF-A0A7L4QKY1-F1
#
_cell.length_a   1.000
_cell.length_b   1.000
_cell.length_c   1.000
_cell.angle_alpha   90.00
_cell.angle_beta   90.00
_cell.angle_gamma   90.00
#
_symmetry.space_group_name_H-M   'P 1'
#
loop_
_entity.id
_entity.type
_entity.pdbx_description
1 polymer ?
#
loop_
_entity_poly.entity_id
_entity_poly.type
_entity_poly.pdbx_seq_one_letter_code
_entity_poly.pdbx_strand_id
1 'polypeptide(L)'
;PSINLKDVRYESTYAKVKVIISNGTTQTAAPIAYGITVPKNAQNKDLGIKYVEQVINENGQKIFRDMGQPPTVPALGSGNIPEQLKKYVEMID
;
A
#
# COMPACT_ATOMS: atom_id res chain seq x y z
N PRO A 1 14.86 -18.44 -8.10
CA PRO A 1 13.82 -17.44 -8.46
C PRO A 1 12.82 -17.27 -7.32
N SER A 2 12.89 -16.16 -6.59
CA SER A 2 11.89 -15.78 -5.59
C SER A 2 10.73 -15.07 -6.27
N ILE A 3 9.52 -15.62 -6.15
CA ILE A 3 8.31 -14.92 -6.60
C ILE A 3 8.03 -13.82 -5.58
N ASN A 4 8.30 -12.56 -5.95
CA ASN A 4 7.84 -11.41 -5.18
C ASN A 4 6.35 -11.23 -5.50
N LEU A 5 5.44 -11.40 -4.52
CA LEU A 5 3.99 -11.29 -4.71
C LEU A 5 3.42 -9.90 -4.38
N LYS A 6 4.26 -8.97 -3.93
CA LYS A 6 3.83 -7.62 -3.51
C LYS A 6 4.11 -6.53 -4.55
N ASP A 7 4.84 -6.86 -5.61
CA ASP A 7 5.37 -5.87 -6.54
C ASP A 7 4.29 -5.48 -7.56
N VAL A 8 3.73 -4.29 -7.37
CA VAL A 8 2.62 -3.77 -8.17
C VAL A 8 2.92 -3.72 -9.67
N ARG A 9 4.19 -3.66 -10.07
CA ARG A 9 4.61 -3.65 -11.49
C ARG A 9 4.28 -4.96 -12.22
N TYR A 10 4.06 -6.04 -11.48
CA TYR A 10 3.69 -7.34 -12.04
C TYR A 10 2.18 -7.61 -11.98
N GLU A 11 1.34 -6.60 -11.71
CA GLU A 11 -0.12 -6.76 -11.66
C GLU A 11 -0.68 -7.52 -12.87
N SER A 12 -0.32 -7.13 -14.10
CA SER A 12 -0.79 -7.82 -15.31
C SER A 12 -0.27 -9.26 -15.42
N THR A 13 0.86 -9.57 -14.79
CA THR A 13 1.38 -10.94 -14.72
C THR A 13 0.59 -11.76 -13.71
N TYR A 14 0.32 -11.23 -12.53
CA TYR A 14 -0.49 -11.93 -11.52
C TYR A 14 -1.91 -12.17 -12.01
N ALA A 15 -2.51 -11.19 -12.70
CA ALA A 15 -3.89 -11.26 -13.22
C ALA A 15 -4.14 -12.41 -14.23
N LYS A 16 -3.08 -13.07 -14.73
CA LYS A 16 -3.19 -14.29 -15.55
C LYS A 16 -3.71 -15.49 -14.75
N VAL A 17 -3.61 -15.47 -13.43
CA VAL A 17 -4.04 -16.56 -12.55
C VAL A 17 -5.42 -16.25 -11.98
N LYS A 18 -6.33 -17.22 -12.10
CA LYS A 18 -7.68 -17.17 -11.54
C LYS A 18 -7.97 -18.46 -10.78
N VAL A 19 -8.62 -18.35 -9.63
CA VAL A 19 -8.95 -19.49 -8.76
C VAL A 19 -10.42 -19.42 -8.39
N ILE A 20 -11.13 -20.54 -8.50
CA ILE A 20 -12.50 -20.68 -7.99
C ILE A 20 -12.39 -21.17 -6.54
N ILE A 21 -12.88 -20.38 -5.59
CA ILE A 21 -12.90 -20.75 -4.17
C ILE A 21 -14.18 -21.53 -3.83
N SER A 22 -14.23 -22.12 -2.64
CA SER A 22 -15.28 -23.08 -2.22
C SER A 22 -16.72 -22.57 -2.33
N ASN A 23 -16.94 -21.25 -2.29
CA ASN A 23 -18.25 -20.62 -2.47
C ASN A 23 -18.62 -20.35 -3.95
N GLY A 24 -17.84 -20.84 -4.90
CA GLY A 24 -18.04 -20.65 -6.34
C GLY A 24 -17.51 -19.31 -6.89
N THR A 25 -16.96 -18.43 -6.06
CA THR A 25 -16.42 -17.14 -6.51
C THR A 25 -15.09 -17.32 -7.24
N THR A 26 -14.94 -16.68 -8.40
CA THR A 26 -13.65 -16.57 -9.08
C THR A 26 -12.86 -15.39 -8.51
N GLN A 27 -11.67 -15.66 -7.99
CA GLN A 27 -10.70 -14.63 -7.60
C GLN A 27 -9.60 -14.52 -8.65
N THR A 28 -9.32 -13.31 -9.11
CA THR A 28 -8.17 -12.98 -9.97
C THR A 28 -7.00 -12.59 -9.07
N ALA A 29 -5.83 -13.17 -9.28
CA ALA A 29 -4.66 -12.83 -8.47
C ALA A 29 -4.20 -11.39 -8.74
N ALA A 30 -3.81 -10.70 -7.67
CA ALA A 30 -3.36 -9.32 -7.66
C ALA A 30 -2.17 -9.17 -6.69
N PRO A 31 -1.37 -8.09 -6.79
CA PRO A 31 -0.30 -7.83 -5.83
C PRO A 31 -0.85 -7.74 -4.40
N ILE A 32 -0.13 -8.29 -3.43
CA ILE A 32 -0.47 -8.14 -2.01
C ILE A 32 0.09 -6.79 -1.52
N ALA A 33 -0.70 -5.74 -1.68
CA ALA A 33 -0.35 -4.37 -1.29
C ALA A 33 -1.25 -3.86 -0.15
N TYR A 34 -0.65 -3.16 0.81
CA TYR A 34 -1.37 -2.51 1.90
C TYR A 34 -1.55 -1.03 1.59
N GLY A 35 -2.80 -0.56 1.64
CA GLY A 35 -3.16 0.86 1.52
C GLY A 35 -3.53 1.47 2.86
N ILE A 36 -3.27 2.77 3.01
CA ILE A 36 -3.65 3.56 4.19
C ILE A 36 -4.22 4.91 3.71
N THR A 37 -5.23 5.44 4.41
CA THR A 37 -5.83 6.74 4.11
C THR A 37 -6.35 7.43 5.37
N VAL A 38 -6.56 8.74 5.30
CA VAL A 38 -7.28 9.51 6.33
C VAL A 38 -8.70 9.77 5.80
N PRO A 39 -9.75 9.23 6.45
CA PRO A 39 -11.12 9.43 6.00
C PRO A 39 -11.52 10.91 5.91
N LYS A 40 -12.34 11.25 4.91
CA LYS A 40 -12.83 12.63 4.69
C LYS A 40 -13.61 13.18 5.89
N ASN A 41 -14.19 12.32 6.71
CA ASN A 41 -14.96 12.64 7.90
C ASN A 41 -14.23 12.28 9.21
N ALA A 42 -12.91 12.07 9.18
CA ALA A 42 -12.14 11.79 10.39
C ALA A 42 -12.32 12.92 11.41
N GLN A 43 -12.66 12.56 12.66
CA GLN A 43 -12.90 13.53 13.75
C GLN A 43 -11.65 14.34 14.07
N ASN A 44 -10.47 13.76 13.88
CA ASN A 44 -9.19 14.43 14.05
C ASN A 44 -8.28 14.14 12.83
N LYS A 45 -8.48 14.90 11.77
CA LYS A 45 -7.71 14.76 10.52
C LYS A 45 -6.22 15.00 10.72
N ASP A 46 -5.86 15.99 11.51
CA ASP A 46 -4.46 16.38 11.68
C ASP A 46 -3.65 15.27 12.36
N LEU A 47 -4.19 14.64 13.41
CA LEU A 47 -3.57 13.46 14.02
C LEU A 47 -3.56 12.26 13.07
N GLY A 48 -4.63 12.08 12.27
CA GLY A 48 -4.66 11.06 11.23
C GLY A 48 -3.51 11.21 10.23
N ILE A 49 -3.26 12.45 9.75
CA ILE A 49 -2.18 12.71 8.80
C ILE A 49 -0.81 12.48 9.45
N LYS A 50 -0.61 12.90 10.71
CA LYS A 50 0.62 12.62 11.46
C LYS A 50 0.87 11.13 11.64
N TYR A 51 -0.19 10.35 11.85
CA TYR A 51 -0.08 8.90 11.93
C TYR A 51 0.34 8.29 10.59
N VAL A 52 -0.28 8.71 9.48
CA VAL A 52 0.14 8.27 8.14
C VAL A 52 1.60 8.64 7.86
N GLU A 53 2.03 9.85 8.22
CA GLU A 53 3.43 10.27 8.10
C GLU A 53 4.36 9.31 8.86
N GLN A 54 4.00 8.96 10.11
CA GLN A 54 4.78 8.04 10.92
C GLN A 54 4.84 6.63 10.34
N VAL A 55 3.80 6.18 9.66
CA VAL A 55 3.77 4.87 8.97
C VAL A 55 4.72 4.83 7.77
N ILE A 56 4.79 5.92 6.99
CA ILE A 56 5.52 5.95 5.71
C ILE A 56 6.92 6.59 5.79
N ASN A 57 7.28 7.24 6.90
CA ASN A 57 8.63 7.78 7.12
C ASN A 57 9.66 6.68 7.40
N GLU A 58 10.93 7.06 7.53
CA GLU A 58 12.05 6.12 7.74
C GLU A 58 11.86 5.21 8.96
N ASN A 59 11.26 5.71 10.05
CA ASN A 59 11.00 4.94 11.26
C ASN A 59 9.92 3.88 11.03
N GLY A 60 8.76 4.27 10.48
CA GLY A 60 7.71 3.34 10.08
C GLY A 60 8.24 2.28 9.11
N GLN A 61 9.00 2.69 8.11
CA GLN A 61 9.61 1.78 7.16
C GLN A 61 10.56 0.76 7.80
N LYS A 62 11.33 1.17 8.82
CA LYS A 62 12.19 0.26 9.57
C LYS A 62 11.36 -0.78 10.32
N ILE A 63 10.30 -0.36 11.01
CA ILE A 63 9.40 -1.28 11.72
C ILE A 63 8.83 -2.33 10.76
N PHE A 64 8.33 -1.90 9.59
CA PHE A 64 7.81 -2.82 8.57
C PHE A 64 8.86 -3.83 8.08
N ARG A 65 10.11 -3.39 7.84
CA ARG A 65 11.22 -4.29 7.49
C ARG A 65 11.52 -5.30 8.60
N ASP A 66 11.64 -4.84 9.84
CA ASP A 66 11.96 -5.68 11.00
C ASP A 66 10.85 -6.72 11.27
N MET A 67 9.60 -6.40 10.93
CA MET A 67 8.44 -7.27 11.06
C MET A 67 8.20 -8.18 9.83
N GLY A 68 9.15 -8.24 8.88
CA GLY A 68 9.06 -9.14 7.73
C GLY A 68 8.10 -8.68 6.63
N GLN A 69 7.70 -7.41 6.64
CA GLN A 69 6.85 -6.79 5.62
C GLN A 69 7.56 -5.59 4.97
N PRO A 70 8.62 -5.80 4.16
CA PRO A 70 9.37 -4.67 3.63
C PRO A 70 8.46 -3.75 2.79
N PRO A 71 8.38 -2.45 3.12
CA PRO A 71 7.42 -1.53 2.53
C PRO A 71 7.81 -1.12 1.10
N THR A 72 6.85 -0.53 0.38
CA THR A 72 7.12 0.18 -0.88
C THR A 72 7.68 1.57 -0.54
N VAL A 73 8.86 1.90 -1.06
CA VAL A 73 9.56 3.16 -0.78
C VAL A 73 10.06 3.77 -2.10
N PRO A 74 9.64 5.00 -2.47
CA PRO A 74 8.62 5.81 -1.79
C PRO A 74 7.24 5.11 -1.77
N ALA A 75 6.36 5.53 -0.86
CA ALA A 75 4.99 5.02 -0.85
C ALA A 75 4.27 5.46 -2.13
N LEU A 76 3.38 4.63 -2.67
CA LEU A 76 2.57 5.04 -3.82
C LEU A 76 1.30 5.73 -3.34
N GLY A 77 0.92 6.84 -3.96
CA GLY A 77 -0.26 7.62 -3.56
C GLY A 77 -1.06 8.13 -4.75
N SER A 78 -2.35 8.33 -4.53
CA SER A 78 -3.27 8.88 -5.51
C SER A 78 -4.26 9.85 -4.86
N GLY A 79 -4.83 10.75 -5.67
CA GLY A 79 -5.79 11.75 -5.22
C GLY A 79 -5.17 12.89 -4.39
N ASN A 80 -5.90 13.32 -3.36
CA ASN A 80 -5.57 14.55 -2.62
C ASN A 80 -4.60 14.27 -1.45
N ILE A 81 -3.31 14.11 -1.77
CA ILE A 81 -2.26 13.92 -0.77
C ILE A 81 -1.91 15.24 -0.07
N PRO A 82 -1.98 15.32 1.28
CA PRO A 82 -1.54 16.48 2.06
C PRO A 82 -0.07 16.83 1.82
N GLU A 83 0.26 18.13 1.80
CA GLU A 83 1.60 18.64 1.48
C GLU A 83 2.72 17.96 2.30
N GLN A 84 2.50 17.78 3.60
CA GLN A 84 3.48 17.16 4.51
C GLN A 84 3.83 15.70 4.17
N LEU A 85 2.94 15.00 3.45
CA LEU A 85 3.18 13.61 3.03
C LEU A 85 3.89 13.50 1.68
N LYS A 86 3.86 14.55 0.85
CA LYS A 86 4.33 14.49 -0.56
C LYS A 86 5.79 14.05 -0.69
N LYS A 87 6.66 14.42 0.25
CA LYS A 87 8.08 14.01 0.23
C LYS A 87 8.32 12.50 0.44
N TYR A 88 7.32 11.77 0.93
CA TYR A 88 7.41 10.31 1.13
C TYR A 88 6.63 9.51 0.07
N VAL A 89 5.97 10.21 -0.86
CA VAL A 89 4.99 9.62 -1.77
C VAL A 89 5.37 9.88 -3.23
N GLU A 90 5.37 8.82 -4.03
CA GLU A 90 5.35 8.90 -5.49
C GLU A 90 3.89 8.83 -5.96
N MET A 91 3.47 9.83 -6.73
CA MET A 91 2.12 9.87 -7.26
C MET A 91 1.97 8.85 -8.39
N ILE A 92 0.90 8.06 -8.31
CA ILE A 92 0.47 7.16 -9.38
C ILE A 92 -0.86 7.65 -9.92
N ASP A 93 -0.97 7.69 -11.26
CA ASP A 93 -2.17 8.10 -12.00
C ASP A 93 -3.25 7.02 -11.97
#